data_AF-A0A852PY02-F1
#
_entry.id   AF-A0A852PY02-F1
#
_cell.length_a   1.000
_cell.length_b   1.000
_cell.length_c   1.000
_cell.angle_alpha   90.00
_cell.angle_beta   90.00
_cell.angle_gamma   90.00
#
_symmetry.space_group_name_H-M   'P 1'
#
loop_
_entity.id
_entity.type
_entity.pdbx_description
1 polymer ?
#
loop_
_entity_poly.entity_id
_entity_poly.type
_entity_poly.pdbx_seq_one_letter_code
_entity_poly.pdbx_strand_id
1 'polypeptide(L)' 'MPKQSDLQEKIEAIKEELVLSKDPKVLIKLGELEKDKSKAKKYFGDACDLRNQEGCDKYRELNQKEETNK' A
#
# COMPACT_ATOMS: atom_id res chain seq x y z
N MET A 1 -17.76 -18.95 -18.83
CA MET A 1 -16.75 -17.89 -19.08
C MET A 1 -15.82 -17.89 -17.89
N PRO A 2 -14.50 -18.10 -18.04
CA PRO A 2 -13.60 -18.11 -16.91
C PRO A 2 -13.69 -16.74 -16.25
N LYS A 3 -14.09 -16.71 -14.98
CA LYS A 3 -14.18 -15.47 -14.22
C LYS A 3 -12.78 -14.86 -14.20
N GLN A 4 -12.68 -13.54 -14.36
CA GLN A 4 -11.44 -12.79 -14.14
C GLN A 4 -10.82 -12.96 -12.73
N SER A 5 -11.36 -13.86 -11.88
CA SER A 5 -11.12 -13.93 -10.44
C SER A 5 -9.86 -14.67 -10.03
N ASP A 6 -9.40 -15.71 -10.74
CA ASP A 6 -8.41 -16.60 -10.12
C ASP A 6 -7.01 -16.00 -10.06
N LEU A 7 -6.64 -15.14 -11.02
CA LEU A 7 -5.34 -14.48 -11.03
C LEU A 7 -5.31 -13.28 -10.07
N GLN A 8 -6.39 -12.52 -10.00
CA GLN A 8 -6.49 -11.39 -9.06
C GLN A 8 -6.54 -11.88 -7.62
N GLU A 9 -7.23 -12.99 -7.36
CA GLU A 9 -7.30 -13.63 -6.05
C GLU A 9 -5.93 -14.16 -5.60
N LYS A 10 -5.17 -14.79 -6.51
CA LYS A 10 -3.77 -15.17 -6.25
C LYS A 10 -2.86 -13.97 -5.99
N ILE A 11 -3.04 -12.87 -6.72
CA ILE A 11 -2.27 -11.64 -6.50
C ILE A 11 -2.58 -11.07 -5.11
N GLU A 12 -3.84 -11.01 -4.71
CA GLU A 12 -4.22 -10.47 -3.39
C GLU A 12 -3.69 -11.37 -2.26
N ALA A 13 -3.76 -12.70 -2.41
CA ALA A 13 -3.17 -13.64 -1.44
C ALA A 13 -1.64 -13.43 -1.28
N ILE A 14 -0.92 -13.27 -2.40
CA ILE A 14 0.52 -12.97 -2.37
C ILE A 14 0.78 -11.61 -1.70
N LYS A 15 -0.05 -10.59 -1.97
CA LYS A 15 0.07 -9.30 -1.29
C LYS A 15 -0.11 -9.44 0.23
N GLU A 16 -1.08 -10.22 0.69
CA GLU A 16 -1.28 -10.46 2.13
C GLU A 16 -0.05 -11.10 2.78
N GLU A 17 0.54 -12.12 2.14
CA GLU A 17 1.81 -12.73 2.59
C GLU A 17 2.96 -11.71 2.65
N LEU A 18 3.08 -10.85 1.63
CA LEU A 18 4.10 -9.81 1.58
C LEU A 18 3.92 -8.76 2.69
N VAL A 19 2.69 -8.39 3.02
CA VAL A 19 2.39 -7.47 4.14
C VAL A 19 2.82 -8.07 5.49
N LEU A 20 2.68 -9.38 5.67
CA LEU A 20 3.11 -10.07 6.89
C LEU A 20 4.63 -10.07 7.10
N SER A 21 5.42 -9.89 6.04
CA SER A 21 6.89 -9.78 6.16
C SER A 21 7.32 -8.55 6.99
N LYS A 22 6.45 -7.54 7.10
CA LYS A 22 6.71 -6.25 7.77
C LYS A 22 8.01 -5.59 7.31
N ASP A 23 8.45 -5.82 6.08
CA ASP A 23 9.56 -5.07 5.49
C ASP A 23 9.02 -3.70 5.01
N PRO A 24 9.50 -2.57 5.58
CA PRO A 24 9.04 -1.25 5.17
C PRO A 24 9.23 -0.98 3.66
N LYS A 25 10.27 -1.55 3.03
CA LYS A 25 10.52 -1.37 1.59
C LYS A 25 9.45 -2.06 0.75
N VAL A 26 9.02 -3.25 1.18
CA VAL A 26 7.94 -4.00 0.52
C VAL A 26 6.64 -3.22 0.65
N LEU A 27 6.31 -2.72 1.85
CA LEU A 27 5.12 -1.91 2.09
C LEU A 27 5.11 -0.63 1.23
N ILE A 28 6.23 0.09 1.16
CA ILE A 28 6.36 1.27 0.27
C ILE A 28 6.09 0.87 -1.17
N LYS A 29 6.68 -0.24 -1.66
CA LYS A 29 6.48 -0.67 -3.04
C LYS A 29 5.04 -1.07 -3.34
N LEU A 30 4.38 -1.73 -2.40
CA LEU A 30 2.95 -2.05 -2.49
C LEU A 30 2.12 -0.77 -2.56
N GLY A 31 2.42 0.23 -1.71
CA GLY A 31 1.75 1.53 -1.73
C GLY A 31 1.90 2.28 -3.06
N GLU A 32 3.06 2.23 -3.70
CA GLU A 32 3.28 2.85 -5.02
C GLU A 32 2.50 2.18 -6.15
N LEU A 33 2.31 0.86 -6.07
CA LEU A 33 1.63 0.06 -7.08
C LEU A 33 0.11 0.03 -6.90
N GLU A 34 -0.36 0.34 -5.69
CA GLU A 34 -1.77 0.25 -5.34
C GLU A 34 -2.57 1.41 -5.95
N LYS A 35 -3.70 1.06 -6.58
CA LYS A 35 -4.57 2.03 -7.27
C LYS A 35 -5.56 2.66 -6.31
N ASP A 36 -5.98 1.91 -5.29
CA ASP A 36 -6.83 2.44 -4.23
C ASP A 36 -5.99 3.29 -3.27
N LYS A 37 -6.24 4.60 -3.27
CA LYS A 37 -5.51 5.55 -2.41
C LYS A 37 -5.62 5.21 -0.92
N SER A 38 -6.76 4.67 -0.46
CA SER A 38 -6.95 4.30 0.94
C SER A 38 -6.07 3.11 1.32
N LYS A 39 -5.98 2.11 0.43
CA LYS A 39 -5.05 0.97 0.61
C LYS A 39 -3.59 1.41 0.53
N ALA A 40 -3.23 2.26 -0.44
CA ALA A 40 -1.88 2.81 -0.56
C ALA A 40 -1.46 3.57 0.71
N LYS A 41 -2.35 4.42 1.24
CA LYS A 41 -2.18 5.14 2.49
C LYS A 41 -1.99 4.20 3.68
N LYS A 42 -2.71 3.07 3.74
CA LYS A 42 -2.45 2.04 4.76
C LYS A 42 -1.04 1.47 4.65
N TYR A 43 -0.58 1.08 3.46
CA TYR A 43 0.78 0.54 3.30
C TYR A 43 1.87 1.53 3.68
N PHE A 44 1.73 2.81 3.28
CA PHE A 44 2.68 3.85 3.70
C PHE A 44 2.61 4.13 5.21
N GLY A 45 1.42 4.08 5.80
CA GLY A 45 1.22 4.20 7.25
C GLY A 45 1.90 3.06 8.02
N ASP A 46 1.69 1.82 7.59
CA ASP A 46 2.34 0.64 8.19
C ASP A 46 3.87 0.74 8.08
N ALA A 47 4.40 1.22 6.95
CA ALA A 47 5.85 1.49 6.81
C ALA A 47 6.33 2.61 7.75
N CYS A 48 5.52 3.65 7.95
CA CYS A 48 5.82 4.73 8.88
C CYS A 48 5.81 4.27 10.34
N ASP A 49 4.87 3.40 10.73
CA ASP A 49 4.79 2.80 12.07
C ASP A 49 6.03 1.95 12.39
N LEU A 50 6.66 1.38 11.37
CA LEU A 50 7.97 0.72 11.44
C LEU A 50 9.15 1.71 11.44
N ARG A 51 8.88 3.00 11.63
CA ARG A 51 9.84 4.12 11.67
C ARG A 51 10.65 4.29 10.39
N ASN A 52 10.12 3.88 9.25
CA ASN A 52 10.74 4.17 7.97
C ASN A 52 10.37 5.59 7.51
N GLN A 53 11.39 6.44 7.35
CA GLN A 53 11.20 7.86 6.99
C GLN A 53 10.49 8.03 5.63
N GLU A 54 10.86 7.23 4.63
CA GLU A 54 10.24 7.29 3.30
C GLU A 54 8.75 6.91 3.37
N GLY A 55 8.41 5.89 4.16
CA GLY A 55 7.03 5.52 4.45
C GLY A 55 6.22 6.69 5.04
N CYS A 56 6.78 7.38 6.04
CA CYS A 56 6.14 8.55 6.65
C CYS A 56 5.98 9.71 5.66
N ASP A 57 6.97 9.96 4.81
CA ASP A 57 6.92 11.04 3.82
C ASP A 57 5.85 10.77 2.76
N LYS A 58 5.75 9.54 2.25
CA LYS A 58 4.69 9.11 1.33
C LYS A 58 3.30 9.19 1.96
N TYR A 59 3.17 8.74 3.22
CA TYR A 59 1.92 8.86 3.96
C TYR A 59 1.46 10.32 4.06
N ARG A 60 2.37 11.23 4.45
CA ARG A 60 2.08 12.67 4.55
C ARG A 60 1.72 13.27 3.19
N GLU A 61 2.45 12.93 2.13
CA GLU A 61 2.18 13.41 0.77
C GLU A 61 0.75 13.06 0.32
N LEU A 62 0.30 11.82 0.56
CA LEU A 62 -1.06 11.41 0.22
C LEU A 62 -2.12 12.18 1.02
N ASN A 63 -1.92 12.37 2.32
CA ASN A 63 -2.86 13.11 3.17
C ASN A 63 -2.98 14.59 2.76
N GLN A 64 -1.86 15.25 2.48
CA GLN A 64 -1.86 16.64 2.05
C GLN A 64 -2.54 16.82 0.68
N LYS A 65 -2.30 15.89 -0.24
CA LYS A 65 -3.01 15.87 -1.54
C LYS A 65 -4.52 15.70 -1.36
N GLU A 66 -4.97 14.87 -0.42
CA GLU A 66 -6.40 14.71 -0.13
C GLU A 66 -7.04 16.02 0.36
N GLU A 67 -6.36 16.78 1.22
CA GLU A 67 -6.86 18.05 1.75
C GLU A 67 -6.93 19.15 0.69
N THR A 68 -5.98 19.22 -0.24
CA THR A 68 -5.97 20.23 -1.32
C THR A 68 -6.96 19.98 -2.47
N ASN A 69 -7.54 18.78 -2.56
CA ASN A 69 -8.48 18.40 -3.63
C ASN A 69 -9.96 18.49 -3.21
N LYS A 70 -10.25 19.04 -2.03
CA LYS A 70 -11.59 19.16 -1.44
C LYS A 70 -12.09 20.60 -1.49
#